data_AF-A0A3C0QVT0-F1
#
_entry.id   AF-A0A3C0QVT0-F1
#
_cell.length_a   1.000
_cell.length_b   1.000
_cell.length_c   1.000
_cell.angle_alpha   90.00
_cell.angle_beta   90.00
_cell.angle_gamma   90.00
#
_symmetry.space_group_name_H-M   'P 1'
#
loop_
_entity.id
_entity.type
_entity.pdbx_description
1 polymer ?
#
loop_
_entity_poly.entity_id
_entity_poly.type
_entity_poly.pdbx_seq_one_letter_code
_entity_poly.pdbx_strand_id
1 'polypeptide(L)'
;MGQSSHDGITGDKGIFSTAADLFIWDRAIATNQLLSNQEWSAAFERSILANQNTVDYGLGWRLHTFLNQRIVHHPGRWSGFRTSFKRFIDSDATLIVLANNNVNIVPMVSELQQVLFHRELANNLDAQIPEEPELESESTPQQ
;
A
#
# COMPACT_ATOMS: atom_id res chain seq x y z
N MET A 1 24.83 -21.17 -23.97
CA MET A 1 24.15 -20.06 -23.27
C MET A 1 22.93 -19.69 -24.10
N GLY A 2 21.75 -20.17 -23.72
CA GLY A 2 20.51 -19.85 -24.45
C GLY A 2 19.95 -18.55 -23.89
N GLN A 3 19.90 -17.51 -24.72
CA GLN A 3 19.08 -16.34 -24.39
C GLN A 3 17.62 -16.80 -24.34
N SER A 4 16.96 -16.54 -23.23
CA SER A 4 15.51 -16.73 -23.17
C SER A 4 14.86 -15.57 -23.93
N SER A 5 13.68 -15.77 -24.54
CA SER A 5 12.93 -14.75 -25.28
C SER A 5 12.46 -13.54 -24.44
N HIS A 6 12.97 -13.42 -23.23
CA HIS A 6 12.59 -12.49 -22.19
C HIS A 6 13.76 -11.57 -21.77
N ASP A 7 14.97 -11.85 -22.26
CA ASP A 7 16.15 -11.02 -22.02
C ASP A 7 16.11 -9.82 -22.99
N GLY A 8 15.87 -8.61 -22.46
CA GLY A 8 15.80 -7.36 -23.25
C GLY A 8 14.48 -6.59 -23.22
N ILE A 9 13.50 -7.01 -22.41
CA ILE A 9 12.26 -6.24 -22.21
C ILE A 9 12.57 -4.95 -21.43
N THR A 10 12.18 -3.82 -22.00
CA THR A 10 12.30 -2.47 -21.40
C THR A 10 10.95 -1.80 -21.32
N GLY A 11 10.72 -1.01 -20.26
CA GLY A 11 9.49 -0.24 -20.07
C GLY A 11 8.59 -0.85 -19.00
N ASP A 12 7.93 -1.98 -19.29
CA ASP A 12 7.02 -2.62 -18.34
C ASP A 12 7.76 -3.50 -17.30
N LYS A 13 9.00 -3.92 -17.59
CA LYS A 13 9.89 -4.75 -16.75
C LYS A 13 11.36 -4.43 -17.04
N GLY A 14 12.27 -5.15 -16.39
CA GLY A 14 13.72 -5.11 -16.67
C GLY A 14 14.56 -4.36 -15.64
N ILE A 15 13.95 -3.79 -14.60
CA ILE A 15 14.67 -3.15 -13.50
C ILE A 15 15.04 -4.20 -12.44
N PHE A 16 16.32 -4.20 -12.05
CA PHE A 16 16.85 -4.98 -10.93
C PHE A 16 17.21 -4.01 -9.80
N SER A 17 16.92 -4.39 -8.56
CA SER A 17 17.07 -3.50 -7.41
C SER A 17 17.17 -4.29 -6.11
N THR A 18 17.58 -3.64 -5.03
CA THR A 18 17.55 -4.18 -3.66
C THR A 18 16.43 -3.51 -2.84
N ALA A 19 16.09 -4.09 -1.69
CA ALA A 19 15.13 -3.44 -0.77
C ALA A 19 15.64 -2.07 -0.28
N ALA A 20 16.96 -1.93 -0.11
CA ALA A 20 17.59 -0.67 0.27
C ALA A 20 17.48 0.39 -0.84
N ASP A 21 17.74 0.02 -2.09
CA ASP A 21 17.60 0.93 -3.24
C ASP A 21 16.14 1.38 -3.42
N LEU A 22 15.18 0.46 -3.27
CA LEU A 22 13.76 0.78 -3.31
C LEU A 22 13.34 1.69 -2.15
N PHE A 23 13.99 1.58 -0.98
CA PHE A 23 13.77 2.53 0.10
C PHE A 23 14.37 3.91 -0.22
N ILE A 24 15.53 3.99 -0.87
CA ILE A 24 16.07 5.28 -1.36
C ILE A 24 15.14 5.90 -2.41
N TRP A 25 14.66 5.10 -3.36
CA TRP A 25 13.61 5.50 -4.30
C TRP A 25 12.39 6.02 -3.54
N ASP A 26 12.04 5.36 -2.44
CA ASP A 26 10.93 5.78 -1.64
C ASP A 26 11.12 7.20 -1.08
N ARG A 27 12.27 7.44 -0.46
CA ARG A 27 12.64 8.75 0.09
C ARG A 27 12.71 9.83 -0.98
N ALA A 28 13.25 9.51 -2.16
CA ALA A 28 13.35 10.45 -3.28
C ALA A 28 11.98 10.98 -3.75
N ILE A 29 10.95 10.12 -3.78
CA ILE A 29 9.57 10.53 -4.04
C ILE A 29 9.05 11.43 -2.91
N ALA A 30 9.22 11.01 -1.65
CA ALA A 30 8.69 11.72 -0.47
C ALA A 30 9.22 13.16 -0.36
N THR A 31 10.45 13.38 -0.82
CA THR A 31 11.11 14.70 -0.80
C THR A 31 11.15 15.37 -2.17
N ASN A 32 10.34 14.91 -3.15
CA ASN A 32 10.24 15.52 -4.49
C ASN A 32 11.58 15.70 -5.22
N GLN A 33 12.53 14.79 -5.05
CA GLN A 33 13.89 14.94 -5.59
C GLN A 33 13.96 14.83 -7.11
N LEU A 34 13.05 14.06 -7.71
CA LEU A 34 13.09 13.73 -9.14
C LEU A 34 11.96 14.36 -9.95
N LEU A 35 10.77 14.44 -9.37
CA LEU A 35 9.59 15.07 -9.96
C LEU A 35 8.98 16.03 -8.95
N SER A 36 8.32 17.06 -9.47
CA SER A 36 7.58 18.03 -8.69
C SER A 36 6.43 17.38 -7.92
N ASN A 37 5.90 18.11 -6.93
CA ASN A 37 4.73 17.68 -6.18
C ASN A 37 3.50 17.48 -7.08
N GLN A 38 3.35 18.34 -8.09
CA GLN A 38 2.25 18.25 -9.06
C GLN A 38 2.34 16.96 -9.89
N GLU A 39 3.54 16.59 -10.36
CA GLU A 39 3.75 15.37 -11.13
C GLU A 39 3.52 14.11 -10.30
N TRP A 40 4.00 14.07 -9.05
CA TRP A 40 3.69 12.94 -8.16
C TRP A 40 2.21 12.86 -7.80
N SER A 41 1.56 14.00 -7.60
CA SER A 41 0.11 14.03 -7.36
C SER A 41 -0.66 13.45 -8.55
N ALA A 42 -0.30 13.84 -9.78
CA ALA A 42 -0.89 13.26 -10.99
C ALA A 42 -0.59 11.76 -11.11
N ALA A 43 0.60 11.30 -10.72
CA ALA A 43 0.94 9.89 -10.73
C ALA A 43 0.13 9.04 -9.74
N PHE A 44 -0.34 9.64 -8.64
CA PHE A 44 -1.11 8.99 -7.59
C PHE A 44 -2.63 9.23 -7.70
N GLU A 45 -3.08 9.92 -8.73
CA GLU A 45 -4.49 10.17 -8.99
C GLU A 45 -5.16 8.99 -9.69
N ARG A 46 -6.45 8.78 -9.41
CA ARG A 46 -7.26 7.77 -10.10
C ARG A 46 -7.44 8.15 -11.56
N SER A 47 -7.21 7.18 -12.45
CA SER A 47 -7.44 7.38 -13.88
C SER A 47 -8.90 7.18 -14.25
N ILE A 48 -9.36 7.95 -15.23
CA ILE A 48 -10.65 7.75 -15.90
C ILE A 48 -10.40 7.07 -17.24
N LEU A 49 -11.06 5.94 -17.47
CA LEU A 49 -10.97 5.18 -18.71
C LEU A 49 -11.83 5.80 -19.81
N ALA A 50 -11.61 5.38 -21.07
CA ALA A 50 -12.39 5.86 -22.23
C ALA A 50 -13.90 5.61 -22.11
N ASN A 51 -14.31 4.62 -21.32
CA ASN A 51 -15.71 4.34 -21.02
C ASN A 51 -16.25 5.11 -19.79
N GLN A 52 -15.54 6.14 -19.32
CA GLN A 52 -15.84 6.98 -18.16
C GLN A 52 -15.76 6.27 -16.80
N ASN A 53 -15.33 5.01 -16.75
CA ASN A 53 -15.11 4.34 -15.46
C ASN A 53 -13.85 4.89 -14.78
N THR A 54 -13.98 5.17 -13.49
CA THR A 54 -12.83 5.48 -12.63
C THR A 54 -12.19 4.17 -12.15
N VAL A 55 -10.86 4.11 -12.20
CA VAL A 55 -10.10 2.95 -11.69
C VAL A 55 -9.12 3.35 -10.61
N ASP A 56 -8.85 2.42 -9.69
CA ASP A 56 -7.83 2.56 -8.65
C ASP A 56 -6.41 2.36 -9.20
N TYR A 57 -6.08 3.09 -10.27
CA TYR A 57 -4.79 3.07 -10.94
C TYR A 57 -4.42 4.47 -11.42
N GLY A 58 -3.20 4.91 -11.09
CA GLY A 58 -2.59 6.15 -11.57
C GLY A 58 -1.46 5.87 -12.56
N LEU A 59 -0.56 6.83 -12.77
CA LEU A 59 0.53 6.70 -13.74
C LEU A 59 1.61 5.72 -13.23
N GLY A 60 1.39 4.41 -13.45
CA GLY A 60 2.30 3.35 -13.03
C GLY A 60 2.10 2.87 -11.58
N TRP A 61 1.00 3.26 -10.93
CA TRP A 61 0.72 2.95 -9.53
C TRP A 61 -0.68 2.38 -9.34
N ARG A 62 -0.81 1.33 -8.53
CA ARG A 62 -2.10 0.90 -7.99
C ARG A 62 -2.43 1.70 -6.74
N LEU A 63 -3.70 2.05 -6.61
CA LEU A 63 -4.21 2.87 -5.51
C LEU A 63 -5.08 2.01 -4.60
N HIS A 64 -4.97 2.19 -3.29
CA HIS A 64 -5.79 1.47 -2.32
C HIS A 64 -5.87 2.27 -1.02
N THR A 65 -6.76 1.89 -0.11
CA THR A 65 -6.87 2.47 1.23
C THR A 65 -6.89 1.37 2.29
N PHE A 66 -6.25 1.60 3.42
CA PHE A 66 -6.25 0.69 4.57
C PHE A 66 -6.29 1.50 5.85
N LEU A 67 -7.29 1.28 6.71
CA LEU A 67 -7.47 2.08 7.94
C LEU A 67 -7.45 3.60 7.66
N ASN A 68 -8.13 4.01 6.58
CA ASN A 68 -8.13 5.39 6.06
C ASN A 68 -6.77 5.94 5.59
N GLN A 69 -5.70 5.13 5.61
CA GLN A 69 -4.41 5.47 5.03
C GLN A 69 -4.45 5.22 3.52
N ARG A 70 -4.03 6.21 2.74
CA ARG A 70 -3.85 6.05 1.30
C ARG A 70 -2.58 5.26 1.02
N ILE A 71 -2.70 4.29 0.11
CA ILE A 71 -1.62 3.42 -0.31
C ILE A 71 -1.42 3.56 -1.81
N VAL A 72 -0.18 3.85 -2.20
CA VAL A 72 0.27 3.69 -3.58
C VAL A 72 1.23 2.50 -3.63
N HIS A 73 0.98 1.57 -4.54
CA HIS A 73 1.74 0.33 -4.59
C HIS A 73 1.89 -0.24 -5.98
N HIS A 74 2.86 -1.14 -6.14
CA HIS A 74 2.99 -1.91 -7.36
C HIS A 74 3.52 -3.32 -7.06
N PRO A 75 2.75 -4.39 -7.38
CA PRO A 75 3.26 -5.74 -7.32
C PRO A 75 4.11 -6.07 -8.56
N GLY A 76 5.17 -6.85 -8.38
CA GLY A 76 5.97 -7.38 -9.47
C GLY A 76 5.82 -8.89 -9.61
N ARG A 77 5.72 -9.35 -10.85
CA ARG A 77 5.70 -10.77 -11.18
C ARG A 77 6.58 -11.01 -12.40
N TRP A 78 7.61 -11.81 -12.19
CA TRP A 78 8.48 -12.33 -13.23
C TRP A 78 8.74 -13.81 -12.99
N SER A 79 9.16 -14.55 -14.02
CA SER A 79 9.45 -15.98 -13.87
C SER A 79 10.48 -16.19 -12.76
N GLY A 80 10.08 -16.83 -11.66
CA GLY A 80 10.94 -17.06 -10.50
C GLY A 80 11.06 -15.90 -9.52
N PHE A 81 10.33 -14.79 -9.71
CA PHE A 81 10.36 -13.65 -8.79
C PHE A 81 8.97 -13.08 -8.50
N ARG A 82 8.77 -12.66 -7.25
CA ARG A 82 7.60 -11.90 -6.79
C ARG A 82 8.06 -10.72 -5.96
N THR A 83 7.43 -9.57 -6.17
CA THR A 83 7.75 -8.36 -5.39
C THR A 83 6.49 -7.64 -4.95
N SER A 84 6.59 -6.93 -3.84
CA SER A 84 5.60 -5.96 -3.40
C SER A 84 6.32 -4.72 -2.91
N PHE A 85 5.93 -3.56 -3.45
CA PHE A 85 6.33 -2.26 -2.95
C PHE A 85 5.07 -1.49 -2.61
N LYS A 86 4.88 -1.12 -1.33
CA LYS A 86 3.74 -0.35 -0.84
C LYS A 86 4.23 0.87 -0.08
N ARG A 87 3.67 2.04 -0.39
CA ARG A 87 3.87 3.28 0.37
C ARG A 87 2.58 3.69 1.02
N PHE A 88 2.64 4.03 2.30
CA PHE A 88 1.56 4.59 3.08
C PHE A 88 1.79 6.09 3.18
N ILE A 89 1.20 6.84 2.24
CA ILE A 89 1.58 8.23 2.01
C ILE A 89 1.18 9.18 3.14
N ASP A 90 0.24 8.76 4.00
CA ASP A 90 -0.23 9.55 5.14
C ASP A 90 0.51 9.21 6.46
N SER A 91 1.33 8.15 6.49
CA SER A 91 2.05 7.68 7.70
C SER A 91 3.58 7.62 7.56
N ASP A 92 4.13 8.16 6.48
CA ASP A 92 5.57 8.05 6.15
C ASP A 92 6.15 6.62 6.32
N ALA A 93 5.39 5.61 5.89
CA ALA A 93 5.77 4.21 6.04
C ALA A 93 5.84 3.51 4.68
N THR A 94 6.74 2.53 4.56
CA THR A 94 6.98 1.79 3.31
C THR A 94 7.23 0.32 3.62
N LEU A 95 6.53 -0.57 2.90
CA LEU A 95 6.69 -2.02 2.99
C LEU A 95 7.24 -2.56 1.66
N ILE A 96 8.38 -3.24 1.74
CA ILE A 96 9.11 -3.77 0.59
C ILE A 96 9.36 -5.26 0.80
N VAL A 97 8.91 -6.09 -0.14
CA VAL A 97 9.12 -7.53 -0.13
C VAL A 97 9.66 -7.96 -1.49
N LEU A 98 10.80 -8.66 -1.50
CA LEU A 98 11.42 -9.25 -2.68
C LEU A 98 11.57 -10.75 -2.45
N ALA A 99 10.99 -11.57 -3.32
CA ALA A 99 11.09 -13.01 -3.27
C ALA A 99 11.72 -13.56 -4.55
N ASN A 100 12.69 -14.46 -4.39
CA ASN A 100 13.41 -15.17 -5.45
C ASN A 100 12.76 -16.50 -5.82
N ASN A 101 11.45 -16.60 -5.67
CA ASN A 101 10.66 -17.75 -6.09
C ASN A 101 9.27 -17.29 -6.58
N ASN A 102 8.42 -18.26 -6.96
CA ASN A 102 7.06 -18.00 -7.44
C ASN A 102 5.99 -18.06 -6.33
N VAL A 103 6.39 -18.13 -5.06
CA VAL A 103 5.45 -18.25 -3.93
C VAL A 103 4.52 -17.04 -3.89
N ASN A 104 3.25 -17.29 -3.59
CA ASN A 104 2.30 -16.20 -3.39
C ASN A 104 2.64 -15.44 -2.09
N ILE A 105 3.20 -14.24 -2.24
CA ILE A 105 3.59 -13.39 -1.11
C ILE A 105 2.43 -12.54 -0.56
N VAL A 106 1.25 -12.54 -1.20
CA VAL A 106 0.13 -11.67 -0.82
C VAL A 106 -0.33 -11.86 0.63
N PRO A 107 -0.51 -13.10 1.15
CA PRO A 107 -0.91 -13.31 2.54
C PRO A 107 0.12 -12.73 3.53
N MET A 108 1.41 -13.04 3.32
CA MET A 108 2.51 -12.52 4.12
C MET A 108 2.57 -10.98 4.10
N VAL A 109 2.41 -10.36 2.94
CA VAL A 109 2.38 -8.89 2.81
C VAL A 109 1.20 -8.29 3.58
N SER A 110 0.05 -8.97 3.60
CA SER A 110 -1.13 -8.54 4.35
C SER A 110 -0.90 -8.64 5.87
N GLU A 111 -0.27 -9.71 6.34
CA GLU A 111 0.08 -9.90 7.75
C GLU A 111 1.13 -8.87 8.20
N LEU A 112 2.18 -8.64 7.41
CA LEU A 112 3.18 -7.61 7.71
C LEU A 112 2.57 -6.21 7.77
N GLN A 113 1.61 -5.91 6.88
CA GLN A 113 0.87 -4.66 6.92
C GLN A 113 0.05 -4.53 8.22
N GLN A 114 -0.58 -5.61 8.69
CA GLN A 114 -1.29 -5.57 9.98
C GLN A 114 -0.34 -5.38 11.16
N VAL A 115 0.84 -6.01 11.13
CA VAL A 115 1.88 -5.81 12.16
C VAL A 115 2.37 -4.35 12.16
N LEU A 116 2.58 -3.76 10.98
CA LEU A 116 3.03 -2.37 10.85
C LEU A 116 2.05 -1.36 11.45
N PHE A 117 0.75 -1.63 11.35
CA PHE A 117 -0.34 -0.75 11.83
C PHE A 117 -1.12 -1.38 12.99
N HIS A 118 -0.45 -2.16 13.85
CA HIS A 118 -1.13 -2.91 14.89
C HIS A 118 -1.84 -2.01 15.92
N ARG A 119 -1.36 -0.77 16.12
CA ARG A 119 -1.94 0.18 17.09
C ARG A 119 -3.22 0.80 16.54
N GLU A 120 -3.18 1.20 15.28
CA GLU A 120 -4.33 1.74 14.55
C GLU A 120 -5.45 0.70 14.44
N LEU A 121 -5.09 -0.58 14.27
CA LEU A 121 -6.03 -1.69 14.32
C LEU A 121 -6.68 -1.83 15.71
N ALA A 122 -5.88 -1.82 16.78
CA ALA A 122 -6.40 -1.92 18.14
C ALA A 122 -7.36 -0.77 18.47
N ASN A 123 -6.97 0.47 18.15
CA ASN A 123 -7.80 1.65 18.40
C ASN A 123 -9.16 1.59 17.65
N ASN A 124 -9.17 1.10 16.42
CA ASN A 124 -10.42 0.95 15.65
C ASN A 124 -11.32 -0.16 16.21
N LEU A 125 -10.76 -1.19 16.84
CA LEU A 125 -11.55 -2.23 17.51
C LEU A 125 -12.17 -1.68 18.81
N ASP A 126 -11.39 -0.95 19.60
CA ASP A 126 -11.87 -0.32 20.84
C ASP A 126 -12.99 0.70 20.54
N ALA A 127 -12.85 1.49 19.47
CA ALA A 127 -13.86 2.46 19.03
C ALA A 127 -15.17 1.82 18.53
N GLN A 128 -15.19 0.50 18.25
CA GLN A 128 -16.39 -0.23 17.84
C GLN A 128 -17.12 -0.89 19.01
N ILE A 129 -16.56 -0.86 20.23
CA ILE A 129 -17.23 -1.34 21.44
C ILE A 129 -18.25 -0.28 21.86
N PRO A 130 -19.57 -0.60 21.89
CA PRO A 130 -20.58 0.35 22.35
C PRO A 130 -20.29 0.76 23.80
N GLU A 131 -20.38 2.06 24.11
CA GLU A 131 -20.36 2.51 25.50
C GLU A 131 -21.49 1.80 26.27
N GLU A 132 -21.18 1.21 27.43
CA GLU A 132 -22.20 0.61 28.29
C GLU A 132 -23.24 1.67 28.62
N PRO A 133 -24.56 1.36 28.51
CA PRO A 133 -25.58 2.31 28.86
C PRO A 133 -25.38 2.74 30.32
N GLU A 134 -25.28 4.05 30.55
CA GLU A 134 -25.27 4.61 31.91
C GLU A 134 -26.47 4.03 32.65
N LEU A 135 -26.20 3.27 33.72
CA LEU A 135 -27.22 2.73 34.59
C LEU A 135 -28.03 3.91 35.11
N GLU A 136 -29.24 4.11 34.58
CA GLU A 136 -30.21 5.04 35.16
C GLU A 136 -30.36 4.65 36.62
N SER A 137 -29.85 5.50 37.52
CA SER A 137 -30.02 5.30 38.94
C SER A 137 -31.53 5.29 39.20
N GLU A 138 -32.09 4.13 39.53
CA GLU A 138 -33.50 3.99 39.90
C GLU A 138 -33.79 4.99 41.02
N SER A 139 -34.39 6.11 40.67
CA SER A 139 -34.92 7.07 41.64
C SER A 139 -36.10 6.38 42.32
N THR A 140 -35.86 5.87 43.52
CA THR A 140 -36.88 5.27 44.38
C THR A 140 -38.01 6.30 44.57
N PRO A 141 -39.27 6.01 44.17
CA PRO A 141 -40.35 6.94 44.40
C PRO A 141 -40.60 7.09 45.91
N GLN A 142 -40.49 8.31 46.42
CA GLN A 142 -41.02 8.67 47.73
C GLN A 142 -42.54 8.84 47.62
N GLN A 143 -43.24 7.96 48.33
CA GLN A 143 -44.64 7.99 48.81
C GLN A 143 -45.77 8.30 47.82
#